data_AF-I1CLE2-F1
#
_entry.id   AF-I1CLE2-F1
#
_cell.length_a   1.000
_cell.length_b   1.000
_cell.length_c   1.000
_cell.angle_alpha   90.00
_cell.angle_beta   90.00
_cell.angle_gamma   90.00
#
_symmetry.space_group_name_H-M   'P 1'
#
loop_
_entity.id
_entity.type
_entity.pdbx_description
1 polymer ?
#
loop_
_entity_poly.entity_id
_entity_poly.type
_entity_poly.pdbx_seq_one_letter_code
_entity_poly.pdbx_strand_id
1 'polypeptide(L)'
;MLRLTKPFVRHASTSTKPEKFLQTIVLSNGATYTVRTTSPTRSHIRLTKDTRNHPLWNPSMLKEGVTDESEQLSKFQKRFGDLDLADISWIESDEAVSTTMKKAVASGGYNKKAAAAAKGKKK
;
A
#
# COMPACT_ATOMS: atom_id res chain seq x y z
N MET A 1 60.48 4.35 39.87
CA MET A 1 60.07 3.94 38.50
C MET A 1 58.87 3.01 38.63
N LEU A 2 57.66 3.46 38.32
CA LEU A 2 56.45 2.63 38.37
C LEU A 2 55.93 2.44 36.93
N ARG A 3 56.03 1.22 36.40
CA ARG A 3 55.49 0.88 35.08
C ARG A 3 53.99 0.63 35.23
N LEU A 4 53.18 1.57 34.76
CA LEU A 4 51.74 1.42 34.66
C LEU A 4 51.43 0.36 33.59
N THR A 5 51.05 -0.84 34.01
CA THR A 5 50.58 -1.89 33.10
C THR A 5 49.23 -1.46 32.55
N LYS A 6 49.20 -1.09 31.26
CA LYS A 6 47.94 -0.77 30.55
C LYS A 6 46.98 -1.97 30.70
N PRO A 7 45.73 -1.78 31.14
CA PRO A 7 44.76 -2.86 31.15
C PRO A 7 44.53 -3.32 29.71
N PHE A 8 44.65 -4.62 29.50
CA PHE A 8 44.31 -5.25 28.22
C PHE A 8 42.79 -5.12 28.01
N VAL A 9 42.40 -4.15 27.18
CA VAL A 9 41.02 -3.96 26.75
C VAL A 9 40.66 -5.16 25.88
N ARG A 10 39.80 -6.04 26.39
CA ARG A 10 39.23 -7.13 25.59
C ARG A 10 38.26 -6.52 24.58
N HIS A 11 38.72 -6.34 23.35
CA HIS A 11 37.82 -6.11 22.23
C HIS A 11 36.88 -7.31 22.17
N ALA A 12 35.59 -7.07 22.38
CA ALA A 12 34.57 -8.10 22.17
C ALA A 12 34.82 -8.70 20.78
N SER A 13 35.11 -10.01 20.73
CA SER A 13 35.26 -10.70 19.46
C SER A 13 33.98 -10.47 18.68
N THR A 14 34.05 -9.65 17.64
CA THR A 14 32.90 -9.40 16.79
C THR A 14 32.58 -10.74 16.14
N SER A 15 31.50 -11.36 16.60
CA SER A 15 30.89 -12.46 15.87
C SER A 15 30.79 -12.02 14.41
N THR A 16 31.45 -12.74 13.50
CA THR A 16 31.43 -12.43 12.05
C THR A 16 30.01 -12.45 11.48
N LYS A 17 29.05 -13.02 12.22
CA LYS A 17 27.64 -13.09 11.86
C LYS A 17 26.91 -11.84 12.35
N PRO A 18 25.99 -11.30 11.54
CA PRO A 18 25.18 -10.16 11.94
C PRO A 18 24.34 -10.49 13.17
N GLU A 19 24.08 -9.49 13.99
CA GLU A 19 23.21 -9.61 15.15
C GLU A 19 21.79 -9.99 14.71
N LYS A 20 21.15 -10.87 15.49
CA LYS A 20 19.79 -11.33 15.24
C LYS A 20 18.89 -10.93 16.39
N PHE A 21 17.83 -10.20 16.09
CA PHE A 21 16.82 -9.74 17.01
C PHE A 21 15.60 -10.66 16.98
N LEU A 22 14.86 -10.73 18.09
CA LEU A 22 13.57 -11.41 18.12
C LEU A 22 12.49 -10.49 17.59
N GLN A 23 11.72 -10.99 16.63
CA GLN A 23 10.65 -10.25 16.02
C GLN A 23 9.38 -11.09 16.03
N THR A 24 8.31 -10.50 16.55
CA THR A 24 6.96 -11.05 16.54
C THR A 24 6.25 -10.61 15.26
N ILE A 25 5.73 -11.56 14.50
CA ILE A 25 5.03 -11.33 13.24
C ILE A 25 3.57 -11.72 13.45
N VAL A 26 2.67 -10.78 13.18
CA VAL A 26 1.23 -10.99 13.23
C VAL A 26 0.69 -11.08 11.80
N LEU A 27 0.05 -12.20 11.52
CA LEU A 27 -0.60 -12.53 10.27
C LEU A 27 -1.97 -11.85 10.15
N SER A 28 -2.55 -11.89 8.95
CA SER A 28 -3.84 -11.26 8.63
C SER A 28 -5.00 -11.79 9.47
N ASN A 29 -4.97 -13.07 9.84
CA ASN A 29 -5.95 -13.71 10.72
C ASN A 29 -5.67 -13.49 12.22
N GLY A 30 -4.67 -12.69 12.57
CA GLY A 30 -4.24 -12.46 13.96
C GLY A 30 -3.33 -13.54 14.54
N ALA A 31 -3.04 -14.63 13.80
CA ALA A 31 -2.07 -15.63 14.25
C ALA A 31 -0.68 -15.00 14.34
N THR A 32 0.08 -15.41 15.35
CA THR A 32 1.34 -14.74 15.72
C THR A 32 2.46 -15.75 15.83
N TYR A 33 3.64 -15.42 15.32
CA TYR A 33 4.84 -16.24 15.47
C TYR A 33 6.09 -15.38 15.67
N THR A 34 7.09 -15.94 16.34
CA THR A 34 8.34 -15.22 16.68
C THR A 34 9.50 -15.79 15.88
N VAL A 35 10.25 -14.93 15.19
CA VAL A 35 11.41 -15.29 14.35
C VAL A 35 12.61 -14.42 14.69
N ARG A 36 13.81 -15.00 14.54
CA ARG A 36 15.07 -14.25 14.63
C ARG A 36 15.38 -13.57 13.30
N THR A 37 15.30 -12.24 13.25
CA THR A 37 15.59 -11.42 12.06
C THR A 37 16.83 -10.54 12.30
N THR A 38 17.46 -10.03 11.24
CA THR A 38 18.62 -9.13 11.34
C THR A 38 18.24 -7.66 11.43
N SER A 39 16.94 -7.35 11.39
CA SER A 39 16.45 -5.97 11.44
C SER A 39 16.23 -5.53 12.88
N PRO A 40 16.85 -4.43 13.34
CA PRO A 40 16.70 -3.93 14.70
C PRO A 40 15.46 -3.06 14.91
N THR A 41 14.81 -2.60 13.83
CA THR A 41 13.87 -1.47 13.89
C THR A 41 12.48 -1.80 14.38
N ARG A 42 12.01 -3.04 14.20
CA ARG A 42 10.64 -3.40 14.59
C ARG A 42 10.58 -4.75 15.27
N SER A 43 10.26 -4.74 16.56
CA SER A 43 10.00 -5.95 17.35
C SER A 43 8.67 -6.61 16.99
N HIS A 44 7.71 -5.87 16.43
CA HIS A 44 6.38 -6.37 16.09
C HIS A 44 5.93 -5.91 14.70
N ILE A 45 5.94 -6.80 13.70
CA ILE A 45 5.41 -6.54 12.35
C ILE A 45 4.00 -7.11 12.21
N ARG A 46 3.06 -6.31 11.66
CA ARG A 46 1.74 -6.77 11.21
C ARG A 46 1.77 -6.88 9.69
N LEU A 47 1.42 -8.05 9.16
CA LEU A 47 1.39 -8.31 7.73
C LEU A 47 -0.01 -8.05 7.18
N THR A 48 -0.08 -7.20 6.15
CA THR A 48 -1.33 -6.93 5.41
C THR A 48 -1.52 -7.90 4.25
N LYS A 49 -0.46 -8.52 3.75
CA LYS A 49 -0.47 -9.51 2.66
C LYS A 49 0.32 -10.73 3.14
N ASP A 50 -0.33 -11.89 3.17
CA ASP A 50 0.26 -13.14 3.64
C ASP A 50 -0.33 -14.35 2.91
N THR A 51 0.13 -15.55 3.25
CA THR A 51 -0.36 -16.79 2.63
C THR A 51 -1.81 -17.12 2.97
N ARG A 52 -2.39 -16.47 3.99
CA ARG A 52 -3.76 -16.75 4.43
C ARG A 52 -4.80 -15.91 3.69
N ASN A 53 -4.42 -14.71 3.27
CA ASN A 53 -5.28 -13.79 2.51
C ASN A 53 -5.04 -13.77 1.01
N HIS A 54 -4.07 -14.54 0.52
CA HIS A 54 -3.71 -14.56 -0.89
C HIS A 54 -4.46 -15.66 -1.66
N PRO A 55 -5.08 -15.32 -2.82
CA PRO A 55 -6.03 -16.18 -3.54
C PRO A 55 -5.45 -17.53 -3.95
N LEU A 56 -4.15 -17.58 -4.27
CA LEU A 56 -3.48 -18.82 -4.67
C LEU A 56 -3.46 -19.89 -3.57
N TRP A 57 -3.29 -19.49 -2.30
CA TRP A 57 -3.17 -20.43 -1.17
C TRP A 57 -4.50 -20.63 -0.43
N ASN A 58 -5.47 -19.74 -0.64
CA ASN A 58 -6.82 -19.83 -0.10
C ASN A 58 -7.86 -19.65 -1.22
N PRO A 59 -8.16 -20.70 -2.01
CA PRO A 59 -9.04 -20.58 -3.16
C PRO A 59 -10.49 -20.27 -2.78
N SER A 60 -10.91 -20.57 -1.55
CA SER A 60 -12.23 -20.18 -1.03
C SER A 60 -12.45 -18.67 -1.01
N MET A 61 -11.39 -17.89 -0.78
CA MET A 61 -11.49 -16.42 -0.75
C MET A 61 -11.76 -15.79 -2.12
N LEU A 62 -11.55 -16.51 -3.23
CA LEU A 62 -11.92 -15.97 -4.55
C LEU A 62 -13.42 -15.66 -4.65
N LYS A 63 -14.25 -16.37 -3.87
CA LYS A 63 -15.70 -16.18 -3.86
C LYS A 63 -16.10 -14.85 -3.21
N GLU A 64 -15.30 -14.34 -2.28
CA GLU A 64 -15.56 -13.07 -1.59
C GLU A 64 -15.13 -11.84 -2.41
N GLY A 65 -14.54 -12.06 -3.59
CA GLY A 65 -14.09 -11.03 -4.52
C GLY A 65 -12.60 -10.75 -4.41
N VAL A 66 -11.95 -10.63 -5.57
CA VAL A 66 -10.52 -10.27 -5.64
C VAL A 66 -10.38 -8.80 -5.27
N THR A 67 -9.61 -8.51 -4.22
CA THR A 67 -9.25 -7.13 -3.89
C THR A 67 -8.36 -6.56 -4.99
N ASP A 68 -8.84 -5.53 -5.69
CA ASP A 68 -8.10 -4.86 -6.77
C ASP A 68 -6.85 -4.15 -6.22
N GLU A 69 -5.68 -4.55 -6.70
CA GLU A 69 -4.40 -3.96 -6.31
C GLU A 69 -4.10 -2.66 -7.06
N SER A 70 -4.77 -2.44 -8.20
CA SER A 70 -4.54 -1.28 -9.07
C SER A 70 -5.32 -0.03 -8.66
N GLU A 71 -6.28 -0.17 -7.72
CA GLU A 71 -7.24 0.85 -7.26
C GLU A 71 -8.04 1.52 -8.40
N GLN A 72 -7.86 1.12 -9.66
CA GLN A 72 -8.49 1.76 -10.81
C GLN A 72 -9.98 1.46 -10.80
N LEU A 73 -10.35 0.22 -10.48
CA LEU A 73 -11.74 -0.20 -10.38
C LEU A 73 -12.43 0.49 -9.20
N SER A 74 -11.74 0.59 -8.06
CA SER A 74 -12.25 1.35 -6.90
C SER A 74 -12.43 2.84 -7.22
N LYS A 75 -11.49 3.46 -7.95
CA LYS A 75 -11.60 4.87 -8.38
C LYS A 75 -12.75 5.07 -9.36
N PHE A 76 -12.98 4.14 -10.28
CA PHE A 76 -14.11 4.17 -11.20
C PHE A 76 -15.43 4.02 -10.45
N GLN A 77 -15.56 3.00 -9.60
CA GLN A 77 -16.77 2.77 -8.80
C GLN A 77 -17.09 3.96 -7.88
N LYS A 78 -16.09 4.61 -7.30
CA LYS A 78 -16.30 5.85 -6.51
C LYS A 78 -16.81 7.03 -7.35
N ARG A 79 -16.48 7.08 -8.64
CA ARG A 79 -16.86 8.19 -9.54
C ARG A 79 -18.19 7.95 -10.24
N PHE A 80 -18.47 6.71 -10.59
CA PHE A 80 -19.56 6.34 -11.49
C PHE A 80 -20.49 5.25 -10.91
N GLY A 81 -20.20 4.72 -9.71
CA GLY A 81 -20.98 3.62 -9.12
C GLY A 81 -22.30 4.02 -8.48
N ASP A 82 -22.55 5.32 -8.31
CA ASP A 82 -23.82 5.88 -7.81
C ASP A 82 -24.73 6.38 -8.95
N LEU A 83 -24.29 6.23 -10.21
CA LEU A 83 -25.12 6.53 -11.37
C LEU A 83 -26.08 5.35 -11.56
N ASP A 84 -27.38 5.62 -11.43
CA ASP A 84 -28.41 4.63 -11.69
C ASP A 84 -28.34 4.24 -13.17
N LEU A 85 -27.96 2.99 -13.46
CA LEU A 85 -27.81 2.49 -14.82
C LEU A 85 -29.13 2.50 -15.62
N ALA A 86 -30.26 2.72 -14.94
CA ALA A 86 -31.59 2.88 -15.54
C ALA A 86 -31.80 4.25 -16.21
N ASP A 87 -31.06 5.28 -15.81
CA ASP A 87 -31.18 6.65 -16.34
C ASP A 87 -30.20 6.94 -17.50
N ILE A 88 -29.60 5.91 -18.09
CA ILE A 88 -28.68 6.05 -19.22
C ILE A 88 -29.44 6.19 -20.57
N SER A 89 -30.55 6.94 -20.56
CA SER A 89 -31.23 7.39 -21.79
C SER A 89 -30.35 8.32 -22.65
N TRP A 90 -29.28 8.86 -22.08
CA TRP A 90 -28.27 9.67 -22.78
C TRP A 90 -27.36 8.87 -23.72
N ILE A 91 -27.19 7.56 -23.53
CA ILE A 91 -26.38 6.71 -24.43
C ILE A 91 -27.14 6.28 -25.69
N GLU A 92 -28.48 6.23 -25.64
CA GLU A 92 -29.29 5.90 -26.80
C GLU A 92 -29.39 7.07 -27.81
N SER A 93 -29.00 8.27 -27.39
CA SER A 93 -28.97 9.48 -28.23
C SER A 93 -27.53 9.82 -28.65
N ASP A 94 -27.02 9.13 -29.68
CA ASP A 94 -25.68 9.36 -30.26
C ASP A 94 -25.40 10.84 -30.62
N GLU A 95 -26.43 11.64 -30.90
CA GLU A 95 -26.29 13.07 -31.19
C GLU A 95 -25.93 13.92 -29.95
N ALA A 96 -26.45 13.57 -28.78
CA ALA A 96 -26.25 14.32 -27.54
C ALA A 96 -24.84 14.11 -26.95
N VAL A 97 -24.28 12.92 -27.11
CA VAL A 97 -22.91 12.58 -26.70
C VAL A 97 -21.89 13.37 -27.51
N SER A 98 -22.11 13.49 -28.82
CA SER A 98 -21.20 14.24 -29.71
C SER A 98 -21.16 15.75 -29.39
N THR A 99 -22.31 16.31 -29.02
CA THR A 99 -22.46 17.74 -28.72
C THR A 99 -21.86 18.10 -27.36
N THR A 100 -22.04 17.24 -26.36
CA THR A 100 -21.45 17.41 -25.02
C THR A 100 -19.94 17.15 -25.03
N MET A 101 -19.43 16.16 -25.79
CA MET A 101 -17.98 15.96 -25.97
C MET A 101 -17.32 17.13 -26.70
N LYS A 102 -17.94 17.66 -27.78
CA LYS A 102 -17.45 18.89 -28.44
C LYS A 102 -17.43 20.09 -27.50
N LYS A 103 -18.45 20.24 -26.65
CA LYS A 103 -18.53 21.32 -25.65
C LYS A 103 -17.48 21.17 -24.55
N ALA A 104 -17.22 19.95 -24.06
CA ALA A 104 -16.20 19.67 -23.05
C ALA A 104 -14.77 19.86 -23.58
N VAL A 105 -14.53 19.53 -24.86
CA VAL A 105 -13.27 19.82 -25.57
C VAL A 105 -13.10 21.33 -25.77
N ALA A 106 -14.17 22.04 -26.12
CA ALA A 106 -14.16 23.50 -26.29
C ALA A 106 -14.02 24.26 -24.96
N SER A 107 -14.51 23.72 -23.85
CA SER A 107 -14.43 24.36 -22.53
C SER A 107 -13.10 24.19 -21.80
N GLY A 108 -12.08 23.61 -22.46
CA GLY A 108 -10.75 23.46 -21.90
C GLY A 108 -10.66 22.31 -20.90
N GLY A 109 -10.08 21.20 -21.36
CA GLY A 109 -9.85 20.01 -20.55
C GLY A 109 -9.16 20.29 -19.21
N TYR A 110 -9.54 19.48 -18.21
CA TYR A 110 -8.94 19.29 -16.89
C TYR A 110 -7.81 20.27 -16.52
N ASN A 111 -8.17 21.32 -15.78
CA ASN A 111 -7.24 22.35 -15.33
C ASN A 111 -6.19 21.75 -14.37
N LYS A 112 -5.00 21.38 -14.89
CA LYS A 112 -3.85 20.84 -14.14
C LYS A 112 -3.33 21.78 -13.03
N LYS A 113 -3.80 23.03 -12.97
CA LYS A 113 -3.38 24.01 -11.95
C LYS A 113 -3.95 23.75 -10.54
N ALA A 114 -4.97 22.92 -10.37
CA ALA A 114 -5.50 22.59 -9.03
C ALA A 114 -4.72 21.47 -8.31
N ALA A 115 -4.02 20.59 -9.04
CA ALA A 115 -3.30 19.46 -8.44
C ALA A 115 -1.93 19.83 -7.83
N ALA A 116 -1.36 20.97 -8.20
CA ALA A 116 -0.07 21.44 -7.66
C ALA A 116 -0.21 22.18 -6.31
N ALA A 117 -1.35 22.84 -6.06
CA ALA A 117 -1.58 23.61 -4.83
C ALA A 117 -1.84 22.72 -3.59
N ALA A 118 -2.28 21.48 -3.77
CA ALA A 118 -2.56 20.55 -2.66
C ALA A 118 -1.33 19.82 -2.11
N LYS A 119 -0.16 19.91 -2.78
CA LYS A 119 1.11 19.32 -2.29
C LYS A 119 1.94 20.23 -1.39
N GLY A 120 1.49 21.45 -1.11
CA GLY A 120 2.21 22.48 -0.37
C GLY A 120 1.51 22.96 0.90
N LYS A 121 0.94 22.07 1.72
CA LYS A 121 0.49 22.43 3.08
C LYS A 121 0.48 21.19 3.98
N LYS A 122 1.68 20.75 4.38
CA LYS A 122 1.86 20.02 5.64
C LYS A 122 2.17 21.07 6.72
N LYS A 123 1.27 21.22 7.67
CA LYS A 123 1.60 21.54 9.06
C LYS A 123 1.70 20.21 9.79
#